data_AF-A0AAV7KP63-F1
#
_entry.id   AF-A0AAV7KP63-F1
#
_cell.length_a   1.000
_cell.length_b   1.000
_cell.length_c   1.000
_cell.angle_alpha   90.00
_cell.angle_beta   90.00
_cell.angle_gamma   90.00
#
_symmetry.space_group_name_H-M   'P 1'
#
loop_
_entity.id
_entity.type
_entity.pdbx_description
1 polymer ?
#
loop_
_entity_poly.entity_id
_entity_poly.type
_entity_poly.pdbx_seq_one_letter_code
_entity_poly.pdbx_strand_id
1 'polypeptide(L)'
;MVVSVGHTLEYITYYTVGAASQESVYEEAVTVGNTTASGGSGTKITLDDSRISWLSWSGWRCNCPAGSMSRMRDVKYQVPGITLSDTDFNRKRYQRVVCDYKECHCNRTLGQCDHARAECTDMEEYECALIDIGYASRHLFRKLWTTIDNSSHSIWERLKIFYPGKTTQNKKNKKVIN
;
A
#
# COMPACT_ATOMS: atom_id res chain seq x y z
N MET A 1 -19.41 13.16 35.79
CA MET A 1 -18.23 13.47 34.96
C MET A 1 -18.28 12.59 33.73
N VAL A 2 -18.55 13.19 32.57
CA VAL A 2 -18.55 12.50 31.27
C VAL A 2 -17.19 12.77 30.65
N VAL A 3 -16.37 11.74 30.49
CA VAL A 3 -15.10 11.84 29.75
C VAL A 3 -15.39 11.36 28.33
N SER A 4 -15.54 12.32 27.42
CA SER A 4 -15.59 12.07 25.98
C SER A 4 -14.16 11.87 25.49
N VAL A 5 -13.85 10.71 24.91
CA VAL A 5 -12.57 10.45 24.25
C VAL A 5 -12.79 10.58 22.75
N GLY A 6 -12.43 11.75 22.21
CA GLY A 6 -12.39 11.98 20.77
C GLY A 6 -11.26 11.17 20.14
N HIS A 7 -11.62 10.19 19.31
CA HIS A 7 -10.67 9.52 18.43
C HIS A 7 -10.50 10.34 17.14
N THR A 8 -9.37 11.04 17.02
CA THR A 8 -8.87 11.53 15.73
C THR A 8 -8.12 10.40 15.03
N LEU A 9 -8.66 9.93 13.90
CA LEU A 9 -7.97 9.01 12.99
C LEU A 9 -6.89 9.78 12.21
N GLU A 10 -5.63 9.63 12.60
CA GLU A 10 -4.50 10.09 11.77
C GLU A 10 -4.28 9.12 10.61
N TYR A 11 -4.49 9.61 9.39
CA TYR A 11 -4.21 8.88 8.16
C TYR A 11 -2.71 8.91 7.86
N ILE A 12 -2.02 7.79 8.09
CA ILE A 12 -0.63 7.61 7.67
C ILE A 12 -0.59 7.34 6.16
N THR A 13 -0.07 8.29 5.40
CA THR A 13 0.16 8.16 3.96
C THR A 13 1.54 7.53 3.74
N TYR A 14 1.60 6.32 3.16
CA TYR A 14 2.86 5.69 2.77
C TYR A 14 3.15 5.97 1.29
N TYR A 15 4.21 6.70 0.99
CA TYR A 15 4.77 6.78 -0.36
C TYR A 15 5.62 5.53 -0.62
N THR A 16 5.30 4.78 -1.68
CA THR A 16 6.16 3.69 -2.16
C THR A 16 7.10 4.27 -3.22
N VAL A 17 8.40 4.18 -2.96
CA VAL A 17 9.45 4.46 -3.95
C VAL A 17 9.48 3.29 -4.92
N GLY A 18 8.89 3.47 -6.11
CA GLY A 18 9.04 2.53 -7.21
C GLY A 18 10.46 2.62 -7.76
N ALA A 19 11.19 1.50 -7.73
CA ALA A 19 12.46 1.37 -8.44
C ALA A 19 12.20 1.49 -9.96
N ALA A 20 12.64 2.60 -10.56
CA ALA A 20 12.62 2.80 -12.00
C ALA A 20 13.91 2.21 -12.60
N SER A 21 13.76 1.24 -13.51
CA SER A 21 14.81 0.84 -14.44
C SER A 21 15.05 1.97 -15.43
N GLN A 22 16.27 2.51 -15.44
CA GLN A 22 16.77 3.49 -16.40
C GLN A 22 16.86 2.89 -17.81
N GLU A 23 16.15 3.47 -18.76
CA GLU A 23 16.59 3.51 -20.16
C GLU A 23 16.73 4.98 -20.56
N SER A 24 17.95 5.35 -20.91
CA SER A 24 18.42 6.67 -21.29
C SER A 24 18.07 6.98 -22.74
N VAL A 25 17.42 8.12 -22.98
CA VAL A 25 17.53 8.85 -24.26
C VAL A 25 17.73 10.32 -23.92
N TYR A 26 18.89 10.84 -24.30
CA TYR A 26 19.24 12.26 -24.20
C TYR A 26 18.59 13.01 -25.37
N GLU A 27 17.90 14.12 -25.10
CA GLU A 27 17.79 15.19 -26.09
C GLU A 27 17.56 16.56 -25.40
N GLU A 28 17.97 17.58 -26.13
CA GLU A 28 18.59 18.84 -25.73
C GLU A 28 17.72 19.84 -24.93
N ALA A 29 18.39 20.65 -24.10
CA ALA A 29 17.78 21.78 -23.41
C ALA A 29 17.62 22.98 -24.36
N VAL A 30 16.39 23.53 -24.42
CA VAL A 30 16.14 24.89 -24.90
C VAL A 30 15.78 25.76 -23.70
N THR A 31 16.72 26.59 -23.27
CA THR A 31 16.51 27.66 -22.30
C THR A 31 15.75 28.82 -22.93
N VAL A 32 14.54 29.12 -22.42
CA VAL A 32 13.95 30.46 -22.47
C VAL A 32 13.16 30.73 -21.20
N GLY A 33 13.51 31.82 -20.50
CA GLY A 33 12.53 32.61 -19.74
C GLY A 33 12.35 32.28 -18.26
N ASN A 34 13.09 32.99 -17.42
CA ASN A 34 12.89 33.09 -15.98
C ASN A 34 11.61 33.87 -15.66
N THR A 35 10.60 33.25 -15.05
CA THR A 35 9.56 33.97 -14.29
C THR A 35 9.16 33.17 -13.05
N THR A 36 9.72 33.60 -11.92
CA THR A 36 9.17 33.62 -10.56
C THR A 36 8.18 32.50 -10.16
N ALA A 37 8.65 31.60 -9.31
CA ALA A 37 7.82 30.73 -8.50
C ALA A 37 6.79 31.57 -7.71
N SER A 38 5.50 31.34 -7.98
CA SER A 38 4.40 31.74 -7.12
C SER A 38 3.55 30.50 -6.90
N GLY A 39 3.39 30.10 -5.64
CA GLY A 39 2.59 28.94 -5.23
C GLY A 39 1.14 29.13 -5.69
N GLY A 40 0.80 28.55 -6.84
CA GLY A 40 -0.51 28.65 -7.46
C GLY A 40 -1.36 27.46 -7.05
N SER A 41 -2.50 27.74 -6.41
CA SER A 41 -3.66 26.86 -6.41
C SER A 41 -3.91 26.41 -7.86
N GLY A 42 -3.62 25.14 -8.15
CA GLY A 42 -3.66 24.59 -9.50
C GLY A 42 -5.03 24.79 -10.16
N THR A 43 -5.05 24.93 -11.47
CA THR A 43 -6.30 25.01 -12.24
C THR A 43 -7.01 23.66 -12.13
N LYS A 44 -8.19 23.65 -11.49
CA LYS A 44 -9.03 22.45 -11.40
C LYS A 44 -9.69 22.17 -12.74
N ILE A 45 -9.50 20.96 -13.25
CA ILE A 45 -10.05 20.48 -14.52
C ILE A 45 -11.03 19.33 -14.30
N THR A 46 -11.82 19.01 -15.32
CA THR A 46 -12.81 17.92 -15.30
C THR A 46 -12.26 16.63 -15.93
N LEU A 47 -13.00 15.54 -15.78
CA LEU A 47 -12.60 14.18 -16.21
C LEU A 47 -12.36 14.02 -17.71
N ASP A 48 -12.99 14.85 -18.54
CA ASP A 48 -12.95 14.76 -20.00
C ASP A 48 -11.91 15.70 -20.62
N ASP A 49 -11.04 16.31 -19.79
CA ASP A 49 -10.00 17.20 -20.27
C ASP A 49 -8.94 16.43 -21.06
N SER A 50 -8.73 16.78 -22.33
CA SER A 50 -7.74 16.16 -23.21
C SER A 50 -6.30 16.20 -22.69
N ARG A 51 -5.99 17.09 -21.73
CA ARG A 51 -4.66 17.27 -21.13
C ARG A 51 -4.37 16.25 -20.03
N ILE A 52 -5.29 15.32 -19.76
CA ILE A 52 -5.07 14.19 -18.87
C ILE A 52 -5.14 12.87 -19.59
N SER A 53 -4.35 11.92 -19.11
CA SER A 53 -4.38 10.54 -19.58
C SER A 53 -4.37 9.60 -18.37
N TRP A 54 -5.32 8.67 -18.32
CA TRP A 54 -5.36 7.66 -17.28
C TRP A 54 -4.26 6.63 -17.52
N LEU A 55 -3.49 6.33 -16.48
CA LEU A 55 -2.53 5.24 -16.51
C LEU A 55 -3.25 3.88 -16.51
N SER A 56 -2.50 2.84 -16.83
CA SER A 56 -2.98 1.47 -16.72
C SER A 56 -3.42 1.14 -15.30
N TRP A 57 -4.42 0.28 -15.19
CA TRP A 57 -4.81 -0.28 -13.90
C TRP A 57 -3.67 -1.07 -13.26
N SER A 58 -3.52 -0.92 -11.94
CA SER A 58 -2.74 -1.86 -11.14
C SER A 58 -3.37 -3.25 -11.12
N GLY A 59 -2.60 -4.24 -10.66
CA GLY A 59 -3.13 -5.57 -10.36
C GLY A 59 -4.19 -5.54 -9.26
N TRP A 60 -5.03 -6.56 -9.25
CA TRP A 60 -6.09 -6.70 -8.25
C TRP A 60 -5.55 -6.86 -6.83
N ARG A 61 -6.23 -6.23 -5.88
CA ARG A 61 -5.99 -6.31 -4.43
C ARG A 61 -7.22 -6.93 -3.79
N CYS A 62 -7.05 -8.13 -3.26
CA CYS A 62 -8.15 -8.95 -2.78
C CYS A 62 -8.45 -8.73 -1.29
N ASN A 63 -9.73 -8.66 -0.94
CA ASN A 63 -10.25 -8.67 0.42
C ASN A 63 -11.27 -9.81 0.57
N CYS A 64 -10.76 -11.04 0.70
CA CYS A 64 -11.60 -12.25 0.74
C CYS A 64 -12.71 -12.22 1.82
N PRO A 65 -12.48 -11.70 3.04
CA PRO A 65 -13.56 -11.58 4.03
C PRO A 65 -14.71 -10.68 3.60
N ALA A 66 -14.44 -9.67 2.77
CA ALA A 66 -15.44 -8.76 2.23
C ALA A 66 -16.00 -9.23 0.87
N GLY A 67 -15.49 -10.35 0.34
CA GLY A 67 -15.84 -10.87 -0.98
C GLY A 67 -15.59 -9.92 -2.15
N SER A 68 -14.63 -9.02 -1.98
CA SER A 68 -14.32 -7.98 -2.96
C SER A 68 -12.87 -7.98 -3.38
N MET A 69 -12.62 -7.43 -4.56
CA MET A 69 -11.29 -7.07 -5.01
C MET A 69 -11.32 -5.68 -5.62
N SER A 70 -10.23 -4.95 -5.39
CA SER A 70 -10.10 -3.56 -5.80
C SER A 70 -8.77 -3.31 -6.47
N ARG A 71 -8.74 -2.34 -7.37
CA ARG A 71 -7.52 -1.87 -8.01
C ARG A 71 -7.56 -0.37 -8.16
N MET A 72 -6.39 0.21 -8.33
CA MET A 72 -6.23 1.64 -8.54
C MET A 72 -5.44 1.94 -9.80
N ARG A 73 -5.57 3.15 -10.32
CA ARG A 73 -4.74 3.71 -11.38
C ARG A 73 -4.46 5.17 -11.07
N ASP A 74 -3.39 5.70 -11.64
CA ASP A 74 -3.13 7.14 -11.53
C ASP A 74 -3.48 7.87 -12.83
N VAL A 75 -3.34 9.19 -12.79
CA VAL A 75 -3.48 10.07 -13.95
C VAL A 75 -2.13 10.72 -14.27
N LYS A 76 -1.81 10.82 -15.54
CA LYS A 76 -0.68 11.61 -16.04
C LYS A 76 -1.22 12.94 -16.56
N TYR A 77 -0.77 14.02 -15.95
CA TYR A 77 -1.01 15.39 -16.39
C TYR A 77 0.00 15.76 -17.47
N GLN A 78 -0.48 16.25 -18.61
CA GLN A 78 0.38 16.67 -19.72
C GLN A 78 0.93 18.09 -19.55
N VAL A 79 0.27 18.89 -18.70
CA VAL A 79 0.63 20.29 -18.46
C VAL A 79 0.86 20.49 -16.95
N PRO A 80 1.90 21.22 -16.53
CA PRO A 80 2.08 21.59 -15.12
C PRO A 80 0.95 22.49 -14.61
N GLY A 81 0.65 22.41 -13.31
CA GLY A 81 -0.28 23.33 -12.64
C GLY A 81 -1.76 23.08 -12.90
N ILE A 82 -2.13 21.99 -13.59
CA ILE A 82 -3.52 21.51 -13.66
C ILE A 82 -3.67 20.27 -12.78
N THR A 83 -4.83 20.15 -12.12
CA THR A 83 -5.18 18.96 -11.34
C THR A 83 -6.66 18.65 -11.49
N LEU A 84 -7.02 17.36 -11.44
CA LEU A 84 -8.42 17.00 -11.26
C LEU A 84 -8.91 17.45 -9.87
N SER A 85 -10.22 17.68 -9.75
CA SER A 85 -10.82 17.78 -8.41
C SER A 85 -10.63 16.46 -7.65
N ASP A 86 -10.43 16.52 -6.33
CA ASP A 86 -10.22 15.30 -5.53
C ASP A 86 -11.39 14.32 -5.67
N THR A 87 -12.63 14.85 -5.75
CA THR A 87 -13.84 14.05 -5.95
C THR A 87 -13.82 13.31 -7.29
N ASP A 88 -13.52 14.01 -8.38
CA ASP A 88 -13.47 13.40 -9.72
C ASP A 88 -12.34 12.38 -9.82
N PHE A 89 -11.18 12.75 -9.27
CA PHE A 89 -10.02 11.88 -9.22
C PHE A 89 -10.33 10.60 -8.46
N ASN A 90 -10.81 10.69 -7.22
CA ASN A 90 -11.09 9.52 -6.39
C ASN A 90 -12.15 8.62 -7.00
N ARG A 91 -13.21 9.17 -7.60
CA ARG A 91 -14.26 8.38 -8.26
C ARG A 91 -13.78 7.56 -9.46
N LYS A 92 -12.71 7.98 -10.14
CA LYS A 92 -12.17 7.29 -11.33
C LYS A 92 -10.82 6.60 -11.11
N ARG A 93 -10.15 6.90 -9.99
CA ARG A 93 -8.88 6.32 -9.54
C ARG A 93 -9.06 4.88 -9.10
N TYR A 94 -10.21 4.53 -8.52
CA TYR A 94 -10.46 3.22 -7.94
C TYR A 94 -11.51 2.45 -8.73
N GLN A 95 -11.32 1.13 -8.79
CA GLN A 95 -12.34 0.20 -9.25
C GLN A 95 -12.48 -0.90 -8.21
N ARG A 96 -13.72 -1.18 -7.82
CA ARG A 96 -14.09 -2.24 -6.90
C ARG A 96 -15.13 -3.15 -7.54
N VAL A 97 -14.93 -4.45 -7.39
CA VAL A 97 -15.81 -5.50 -7.92
C VAL A 97 -15.84 -6.69 -6.93
N VAL A 98 -16.77 -7.63 -7.14
CA VAL A 98 -16.75 -8.92 -6.44
C VAL A 98 -15.43 -9.62 -6.75
N CYS A 99 -14.84 -10.30 -5.76
CA CYS A 99 -13.62 -11.05 -6.02
C CYS A 99 -13.85 -12.19 -7.01
N ASP A 100 -12.82 -12.54 -7.77
CA ASP A 100 -12.83 -13.73 -8.62
C ASP A 100 -11.81 -14.73 -8.07
N TYR A 101 -12.12 -16.03 -8.08
CA TYR A 101 -11.23 -17.03 -7.51
C TYR A 101 -9.95 -17.29 -8.32
N LYS A 102 -9.87 -16.84 -9.57
CA LYS A 102 -8.66 -16.93 -10.40
C LYS A 102 -7.68 -15.83 -10.00
N GLU A 103 -8.20 -14.61 -9.80
CA GLU A 103 -7.40 -13.45 -9.36
C GLU A 103 -7.08 -13.52 -7.86
N CYS A 104 -8.07 -13.92 -7.05
CA CYS A 104 -8.00 -13.97 -5.61
C CYS A 104 -8.00 -15.43 -5.14
N HIS A 105 -6.94 -15.84 -4.45
CA HIS A 105 -6.85 -17.17 -3.82
C HIS A 105 -7.71 -17.29 -2.55
N CYS A 106 -8.97 -16.85 -2.62
CA CYS A 106 -9.94 -16.92 -1.53
C CYS A 106 -10.47 -18.35 -1.36
N ASN A 107 -11.07 -18.61 -0.19
CA ASN A 107 -11.57 -19.94 0.14
C ASN A 107 -12.91 -20.23 -0.55
N ARG A 108 -12.88 -21.14 -1.54
CA ARG A 108 -14.05 -21.61 -2.29
C ARG A 108 -15.06 -22.36 -1.42
N THR A 109 -14.60 -23.13 -0.44
CA THR A 109 -15.48 -23.89 0.46
C THR A 109 -16.32 -22.97 1.34
N LEU A 110 -15.82 -21.77 1.63
CA LEU A 110 -16.54 -20.74 2.37
C LEU A 110 -17.33 -19.79 1.46
N GLY A 111 -17.33 -20.00 0.14
CA GLY A 111 -18.05 -19.15 -0.81
C GLY A 111 -17.63 -17.68 -0.76
N GLN A 112 -16.37 -17.38 -0.43
CA GLN A 112 -15.92 -16.01 -0.17
C GLN A 112 -16.02 -15.07 -1.37
N CYS A 113 -16.12 -15.58 -2.59
CA CYS A 113 -16.33 -14.76 -3.79
C CYS A 113 -17.71 -14.97 -4.43
N ASP A 114 -18.62 -15.70 -3.78
CA ASP A 114 -19.91 -16.08 -4.36
C ASP A 114 -20.98 -14.99 -4.15
N HIS A 115 -20.54 -13.75 -3.92
CA HIS A 115 -21.41 -12.61 -3.69
C HIS A 115 -21.96 -12.09 -5.03
N ALA A 116 -23.24 -11.71 -5.06
CA ALA A 116 -23.84 -11.12 -6.26
C ALA A 116 -23.29 -9.71 -6.56
N ARG A 117 -22.83 -9.01 -5.52
CA ARG A 117 -22.26 -7.66 -5.58
C ARG A 117 -21.25 -7.45 -4.46
N ALA A 118 -20.29 -6.56 -4.67
CA ALA A 118 -19.37 -6.15 -3.62
C ALA A 118 -20.06 -5.11 -2.75
N GLU A 119 -20.57 -5.50 -1.59
CA GLU A 119 -21.33 -4.57 -0.75
C GLU A 119 -20.42 -3.47 -0.17
N CYS A 120 -20.92 -2.24 -0.20
CA CYS A 120 -20.33 -1.06 0.43
C CYS A 120 -21.44 -0.34 1.18
N THR A 121 -21.47 -0.49 2.51
CA THR A 121 -22.51 0.10 3.35
C THR A 121 -21.99 1.40 3.94
N ASP A 122 -22.80 2.45 3.92
CA ASP A 122 -22.56 3.74 4.57
C ASP A 122 -21.37 4.56 4.06
N MET A 123 -20.78 4.19 2.92
CA MET A 123 -19.60 4.85 2.34
C MET A 123 -19.70 4.98 0.83
N GLU A 124 -18.89 5.87 0.25
CA GLU A 124 -18.74 5.93 -1.20
C GLU A 124 -17.90 4.72 -1.68
N GLU A 125 -18.17 4.23 -2.90
CA GLU A 125 -17.51 3.03 -3.45
C GLU A 125 -15.97 3.11 -3.44
N TYR A 126 -15.41 4.30 -3.63
CA TYR A 126 -13.95 4.49 -3.63
C TYR A 126 -13.34 4.28 -2.23
N GLU A 127 -14.09 4.53 -1.16
CA GLU A 127 -13.66 4.36 0.22
C GLU A 127 -13.60 2.87 0.57
N CYS A 128 -14.60 2.10 0.14
CA CYS A 128 -14.54 0.64 0.23
C CYS A 128 -13.38 0.07 -0.60
N ALA A 129 -13.08 0.64 -1.76
CA ALA A 129 -11.93 0.22 -2.56
C ALA A 129 -10.60 0.46 -1.84
N LEU A 130 -10.48 1.58 -1.13
CA LEU A 130 -9.33 1.88 -0.28
C LEU A 130 -9.18 0.89 0.87
N ILE A 131 -10.28 0.48 1.50
CA ILE A 131 -10.26 -0.55 2.55
C ILE A 131 -9.72 -1.88 2.00
N ASP A 132 -10.18 -2.28 0.82
CA ASP A 132 -9.73 -3.52 0.15
C ASP A 132 -8.22 -3.47 -0.17
N ILE A 133 -7.76 -2.36 -0.75
CA ILE A 133 -6.34 -2.15 -1.05
C ILE A 133 -5.51 -2.15 0.23
N GLY A 134 -5.99 -1.49 1.29
CA GLY A 134 -5.33 -1.45 2.59
C GLY A 134 -5.26 -2.83 3.24
N TYR A 135 -6.33 -3.62 3.16
CA TYR A 135 -6.37 -5.00 3.64
C TYR A 135 -5.31 -5.86 2.94
N ALA A 136 -5.30 -5.85 1.61
CA ALA A 136 -4.33 -6.62 0.83
C ALA A 136 -2.89 -6.18 1.14
N SER A 137 -2.65 -4.87 1.23
CA SER A 137 -1.33 -4.31 1.53
C SER A 137 -0.83 -4.77 2.89
N ARG A 138 -1.67 -4.74 3.93
CA ARG A 138 -1.32 -5.25 5.27
C ARG A 138 -0.92 -6.73 5.24
N HIS A 139 -1.61 -7.55 4.46
CA HIS A 139 -1.25 -8.98 4.31
C HIS A 139 0.09 -9.16 3.60
N LEU A 140 0.34 -8.40 2.53
CA LEU A 140 1.63 -8.43 1.84
C LEU A 140 2.76 -7.99 2.78
N PHE A 141 2.57 -6.91 3.53
CA PHE A 141 3.56 -6.43 4.50
C PHE A 141 3.83 -7.46 5.59
N ARG A 142 2.80 -8.10 6.16
CA ARG A 142 3.00 -9.17 7.15
C ARG A 142 3.82 -10.31 6.58
N LYS A 143 3.50 -10.79 5.37
CA LYS A 143 4.26 -11.86 4.70
C LYS A 143 5.72 -11.47 4.46
N LEU A 144 5.95 -10.24 3.98
CA LEU A 144 7.29 -9.71 3.78
C LEU A 144 8.07 -9.69 5.10
N TRP A 145 7.48 -9.13 6.16
CA TRP A 145 8.13 -9.04 7.47
C TRP A 145 8.44 -10.41 8.07
N THR A 146 7.53 -11.39 7.96
CA THR A 146 7.83 -12.77 8.40
C THR A 146 8.99 -13.38 7.61
N THR A 147 9.13 -13.03 6.32
CA THR A 147 10.23 -13.53 5.49
C THR A 147 11.57 -12.91 5.91
N ILE A 148 11.58 -11.60 6.14
CA ILE A 148 12.76 -10.87 6.62
C ILE A 148 13.18 -11.40 7.99
N ASP A 149 12.23 -11.57 8.92
CA ASP A 149 12.49 -12.07 10.26
C ASP A 149 13.14 -13.46 10.22
N ASN A 150 12.52 -14.41 9.50
CA ASN A 150 13.06 -15.76 9.32
C ASN A 150 14.46 -15.76 8.68
N SER A 151 14.68 -14.90 7.67
CA SER A 151 15.98 -14.79 6.99
C SER A 151 17.05 -14.22 7.93
N SER A 152 16.69 -13.20 8.71
CA SER A 152 17.58 -12.59 9.69
C SER A 152 17.95 -13.57 10.80
N HIS A 153 16.97 -14.34 11.29
CA HIS A 153 17.18 -15.39 12.27
C HIS A 153 18.15 -16.46 11.74
N SER A 154 17.99 -16.89 10.49
CA SER A 154 18.90 -17.86 9.86
C SER A 154 20.34 -17.35 9.77
N ILE A 155 20.53 -16.07 9.43
CA ILE A 155 21.86 -15.45 9.40
C ILE A 155 22.47 -15.41 10.80
N TRP A 156 21.68 -15.01 11.81
CA TRP A 156 22.12 -14.97 13.20
C TRP A 156 22.55 -16.35 13.71
N GLU A 157 21.80 -17.42 13.43
CA GLU A 157 22.18 -18.78 13.81
C GLU A 157 23.50 -19.22 13.17
N ARG A 158 23.77 -18.83 11.92
CA ARG A 158 25.05 -19.12 11.25
C ARG A 158 26.20 -18.31 11.85
N LEU A 159 25.97 -17.06 12.24
CA LEU A 159 27.00 -16.19 12.84
C LEU A 159 27.38 -16.61 14.26
N LYS A 160 26.47 -17.25 15.02
CA LYS A 160 26.78 -17.80 16.35
C LYS A 160 27.95 -18.79 16.35
N ILE A 161 28.23 -19.44 15.23
CA ILE A 161 29.39 -20.35 15.08
C ILE A 161 30.71 -19.58 15.22
N PHE A 162 30.75 -18.34 14.74
CA PHE A 162 31.94 -17.48 14.79
C PHE A 162 32.02 -16.66 16.09
N TYR A 163 30.88 -16.46 16.76
CA TYR A 163 30.79 -15.76 18.04
C TYR A 163 30.02 -16.60 19.07
N PRO A 164 30.57 -17.72 19.54
CA PRO A 164 29.93 -18.53 20.56
C PRO A 164 29.81 -17.68 21.84
N GLY A 165 28.58 -17.33 22.21
CA GLY A 165 28.32 -16.60 23.44
C GLY A 165 28.95 -17.32 24.63
N LYS A 166 29.54 -16.58 25.58
CA LYS A 166 30.09 -17.15 26.82
C LYS A 166 28.95 -17.84 27.59
N THR A 167 28.80 -19.16 27.46
CA THR A 167 27.91 -19.93 28.34
C THR A 167 28.48 -19.87 29.75
N THR A 168 27.86 -19.09 30.62
CA THR A 168 28.19 -19.03 32.04
C THR A 168 27.88 -20.40 32.65
N GLN A 169 28.90 -21.24 32.82
CA GLN A 169 28.80 -22.46 33.61
C GLN A 169 28.59 -22.08 35.08
N ASN A 170 27.33 -22.01 35.51
CA ASN A 170 27.01 -22.02 36.94
C ASN A 170 27.24 -23.45 37.48
N LYS A 171 28.50 -23.76 37.81
CA LYS A 171 28.85 -24.91 38.65
C LYS A 171 28.26 -24.65 40.04
N LYS A 172 27.09 -25.22 40.31
CA LYS A 172 26.55 -25.36 41.67
C LYS A 172 27.53 -26.22 42.47
N ASN A 173 28.39 -25.58 43.27
CA ASN A 173 29.15 -26.25 44.31
C ASN A 173 28.16 -26.75 45.37
N LYS A 174 27.83 -28.05 45.29
CA LYS A 174 27.08 -28.78 46.30
C LYS A 174 28.00 -28.90 47.53
N LYS A 175 27.81 -28.01 48.50
CA LYS A 175 28.48 -28.07 49.81
C LYS A 175 27.93 -29.29 50.55
N VAL A 176 28.69 -30.38 50.60
CA VAL A 176 28.44 -31.50 51.51
C VAL A 176 28.87 -31.03 52.89
N ILE A 177 27.92 -30.95 53.82
CA ILE A 177 28.18 -30.73 55.25
C ILE A 177 28.03 -32.12 55.88
N ASN A 178 29.12 -32.60 56.48
CA ASN A 178 29.13 -33.77 57.39
C ASN A 178 28.52 -33.39 58.73
#